data_AF-A0A8S4GCS4-F1
#
_entry.id   AF-A0A8S4GCS4-F1
#
_cell.length_a   1.000
_cell.length_b   1.000
_cell.length_c   1.000
_cell.angle_alpha   90.00
_cell.angle_beta   90.00
_cell.angle_gamma   90.00
#
_symmetry.space_group_name_H-M   'P 1'
#
loop_
_entity.id
_entity.type
_entity.pdbx_description
1 polymer ?
#
loop_
_entity_poly.entity_id
_entity_poly.type
_entity_poly.pdbx_seq_one_letter_code
_entity_poly.pdbx_strand_id
1 'polypeptide(L)'
;MASQGVDVDRVMRELGQLQRFHVRNYCLLALVTISVAVYGINYVFLAADVPYRCLIPECESSNSSEYSPPWLEGALPPPDHPLERRCMRRAPAPAAPAGACDVDSFSQELQPCTSWVYESHDTIVAEVSG
;
A
#
# COMPACT_ATOMS: atom_id res chain seq x y z
N MET A 1 -59.03 -24.85 -16.27
CA MET A 1 -58.54 -23.52 -16.66
C MET A 1 -57.24 -23.74 -17.41
N ALA A 2 -57.29 -23.66 -18.74
CA ALA A 2 -56.11 -23.81 -19.57
C ALA A 2 -55.22 -22.58 -19.37
N SER A 3 -54.05 -22.76 -18.78
CA SER A 3 -52.99 -21.78 -18.94
C SER A 3 -52.64 -21.82 -20.42
N GLN A 4 -53.01 -20.78 -21.19
CA GLN A 4 -52.41 -20.55 -22.50
C GLN A 4 -50.95 -20.19 -22.25
N GLY A 5 -50.17 -21.23 -21.96
CA GLY A 5 -48.74 -21.13 -21.80
C GLY A 5 -48.18 -20.81 -23.16
N VAL A 6 -47.75 -19.55 -23.33
CA VAL A 6 -46.78 -19.21 -24.36
C VAL A 6 -45.69 -20.27 -24.30
N ASP A 7 -45.55 -21.03 -25.38
CA ASP A 7 -44.56 -22.08 -25.52
C ASP A 7 -43.17 -21.41 -25.56
N VAL A 8 -42.57 -21.27 -24.38
CA VAL A 8 -41.36 -20.50 -24.14
C VAL A 8 -40.20 -21.08 -24.95
N ASP A 9 -40.17 -22.39 -25.15
CA ASP A 9 -39.16 -23.08 -25.95
C ASP A 9 -39.28 -22.76 -27.44
N ARG A 10 -40.51 -22.63 -27.96
CA ARG A 10 -40.75 -22.20 -29.34
C ARG A 10 -40.36 -20.73 -29.55
N VAL A 11 -40.71 -19.86 -28.60
CA VAL A 11 -40.33 -18.43 -28.64
C VAL A 11 -38.81 -18.27 -28.52
N MET A 12 -38.14 -19.05 -27.68
CA MET A 12 -36.67 -19.05 -27.58
C MET A 12 -35.97 -19.59 -28.82
N ARG A 13 -36.55 -20.58 -29.52
CA ARG A 13 -36.05 -21.07 -30.81
C ARG A 13 -36.20 -20.04 -31.94
N GLU A 14 -37.31 -19.31 -31.96
CA GLU A 14 -37.58 -18.27 -32.98
C GLU A 14 -36.76 -17.00 -32.76
N LEU A 15 -36.49 -16.61 -31.50
CA LEU A 15 -35.69 -15.43 -31.17
C LEU A 15 -34.17 -15.66 -31.31
N GLY A 16 -33.73 -16.92 -31.45
CA GLY A 16 -32.33 -17.30 -31.61
C GLY A 16 -31.51 -17.04 -30.34
N GLN A 17 -30.98 -18.09 -29.73
CA GLN A 17 -30.19 -18.04 -28.48
C GLN A 17 -28.98 -17.08 -28.49
N LEU A 18 -28.63 -16.46 -29.62
CA LEU A 18 -27.50 -15.55 -29.83
C LEU A 18 -27.87 -14.32 -30.66
N GLN A 19 -29.03 -13.69 -30.40
CA GLN A 19 -29.32 -12.41 -31.06
C GLN A 19 -28.25 -11.37 -30.66
N ARG A 20 -27.71 -10.63 -31.64
CA ARG A 20 -26.60 -9.64 -31.47
C ARG A 20 -26.81 -8.69 -30.30
N PHE A 21 -28.06 -8.39 -29.96
CA PHE A 21 -28.44 -7.58 -28.81
C PHE A 21 -28.09 -8.22 -27.47
N HIS A 22 -28.39 -9.51 -27.28
CA HIS A 22 -28.06 -10.23 -26.04
C HIS A 22 -26.55 -10.33 -25.86
N VAL A 23 -25.81 -10.66 -26.93
CA VAL A 23 -24.34 -10.69 -26.90
C VAL A 23 -23.79 -9.32 -26.52
N ARG A 24 -24.27 -8.24 -27.15
CA ARG A 24 -23.84 -6.87 -26.82
C ARG A 24 -24.13 -6.52 -25.36
N ASN A 25 -25.31 -6.88 -24.85
CA ASN A 25 -25.70 -6.58 -23.48
C ASN A 25 -24.85 -7.38 -22.47
N TYR A 26 -24.62 -8.67 -22.71
CA TYR A 26 -23.71 -9.48 -21.90
C TYR A 26 -22.28 -8.95 -21.92
N CYS A 27 -21.76 -8.51 -23.07
CA CYS A 27 -20.44 -7.89 -23.13
C CYS A 27 -20.36 -6.60 -22.29
N LEU A 28 -21.41 -5.76 -22.30
CA LEU A 28 -21.46 -4.56 -21.48
C LEU A 28 -21.50 -4.90 -19.98
N LEU A 29 -22.29 -5.90 -19.58
CA LEU A 29 -22.34 -6.38 -18.20
C LEU A 29 -21.00 -7.02 -17.76
N ALA A 30 -20.37 -7.80 -18.63
CA ALA A 30 -19.06 -8.37 -18.40
C ALA A 30 -17.99 -7.27 -18.23
N LEU A 31 -18.04 -6.23 -19.06
CA LEU A 31 -17.12 -5.10 -18.94
C LEU A 31 -17.25 -4.42 -17.58
N VAL A 32 -18.47 -4.11 -17.13
CA VAL A 32 -18.70 -3.48 -15.82
C VAL A 32 -18.18 -4.36 -14.68
N THR A 33 -18.47 -5.66 -14.71
CA THR A 33 -18.02 -6.59 -13.67
C THR A 33 -16.49 -6.75 -13.63
N ILE A 34 -15.84 -6.83 -14.80
CA ILE A 34 -14.38 -6.85 -14.90
C ILE A 34 -13.79 -5.55 -14.35
N SER A 35 -14.36 -4.39 -14.70
CA SER A 35 -13.89 -3.11 -14.16
C SER A 35 -13.94 -3.09 -12.63
N VAL A 36 -15.05 -3.51 -12.03
CA VAL A 36 -15.19 -3.58 -10.55
C VAL A 36 -14.15 -4.54 -9.94
N ALA A 37 -13.93 -5.69 -10.55
CA ALA A 37 -12.91 -6.64 -10.08
C ALA A 37 -11.49 -6.05 -10.16
N VAL A 38 -11.14 -5.39 -11.27
CA VAL A 38 -9.84 -4.72 -11.43
C VAL A 38 -9.66 -3.61 -10.41
N TYR A 39 -10.68 -2.80 -10.13
CA TYR A 39 -10.63 -1.79 -9.07
C TYR A 39 -10.42 -2.41 -7.68
N GLY A 40 -11.13 -3.49 -7.37
CA GLY A 40 -10.95 -4.22 -6.11
C GLY A 40 -9.53 -4.77 -5.95
N ILE A 41 -8.98 -5.37 -7.01
CA ILE A 41 -7.62 -5.90 -7.02
C ILE A 41 -6.60 -4.77 -6.83
N ASN A 42 -6.72 -3.69 -7.60
CA ASN A 42 -5.84 -2.52 -7.48
C ASN A 42 -5.88 -1.93 -6.06
N TYR A 43 -7.06 -1.84 -5.45
CA TYR A 43 -7.18 -1.35 -4.08
C TYR A 43 -6.40 -2.22 -3.10
N VAL A 44 -6.49 -3.55 -3.19
CA VAL A 44 -5.73 -4.45 -2.29
C VAL A 44 -4.22 -4.28 -2.44
N PHE A 45 -3.72 -4.10 -3.67
CA PHE A 45 -2.29 -3.88 -3.90
C PHE A 45 -1.82 -2.46 -3.51
N LEU A 46 -2.66 -1.44 -3.65
CA LEU A 46 -2.31 -0.05 -3.34
C LEU A 46 -2.55 0.32 -1.87
N ALA A 47 -3.51 -0.31 -1.20
CA ALA A 47 -3.91 0.03 0.17
C ALA A 47 -3.10 -0.69 1.26
N ALA A 48 -2.22 -1.61 0.87
CA ALA A 48 -1.25 -2.20 1.78
C ALA A 48 -0.15 -1.17 2.10
N ASP A 49 -0.47 -0.19 2.93
CA ASP A 49 0.49 0.77 3.50
C ASP A 49 1.00 0.18 4.82
N VAL A 50 2.25 -0.30 4.83
CA VAL A 50 2.93 -0.68 6.07
C VAL A 50 3.61 0.55 6.64
N PRO A 51 3.46 0.85 7.93
CA PRO A 51 4.25 1.89 8.57
C PRO A 51 5.74 1.63 8.35
N TYR A 52 6.41 2.57 7.68
CA TYR A 52 7.84 2.57 7.47
C TYR A 52 8.45 3.87 7.98
N ARG A 53 9.71 3.79 8.41
CA ARG A 53 10.50 4.94 8.83
C ARG A 53 11.90 4.87 8.23
N CYS A 54 12.64 5.96 8.33
CA CYS A 54 14.03 6.00 7.90
C CYS A 54 14.94 5.17 8.80
N LEU A 55 15.88 4.45 8.20
CA LEU A 55 16.98 3.80 8.92
C LEU A 55 18.03 4.86 9.30
N ILE A 56 18.50 4.78 10.54
CA ILE A 56 19.44 5.73 11.12
C ILE A 56 20.77 5.00 11.31
N PRO A 57 21.71 5.13 10.35
CA PRO A 57 22.92 4.31 10.33
C PRO A 57 23.87 4.59 11.49
N GLU A 58 23.71 5.73 12.17
CA GLU A 58 24.50 6.09 13.35
C GLU A 58 24.13 5.25 14.59
N CYS A 59 22.92 4.65 14.57
CA CYS A 59 22.32 3.99 15.73
C CYS A 59 21.85 2.56 15.47
N GLU A 60 21.48 2.24 14.24
CA GLU A 60 20.89 0.96 13.88
C GLU A 60 21.59 0.35 12.66
N SER A 61 21.52 -0.98 12.61
CA SER A 61 21.92 -1.75 11.43
C SER A 61 20.67 -2.31 10.73
N SER A 62 20.76 -2.54 9.42
CA SER A 62 19.64 -3.06 8.61
C SER A 62 19.09 -4.40 9.12
N ASN A 63 19.92 -5.20 9.80
CA ASN A 63 19.57 -6.57 10.18
C ASN A 63 19.05 -6.71 11.62
N SER A 64 19.12 -5.65 12.45
CA SER A 64 18.80 -5.75 13.89
C SER A 64 18.15 -4.47 14.44
N SER A 65 17.33 -3.79 13.64
CA SER A 65 16.67 -2.55 14.06
C SER A 65 15.32 -2.84 14.74
N GLU A 66 15.08 -2.23 15.89
CA GLU A 66 13.78 -2.25 16.57
C GLU A 66 12.87 -1.20 15.92
N TYR A 67 11.55 -1.43 15.77
CA TYR A 67 10.75 -0.46 15.02
C TYR A 67 10.59 0.91 15.72
N SER A 68 10.53 0.92 17.06
CA SER A 68 10.27 2.13 17.84
C SER A 68 11.20 2.23 19.07
N PRO A 69 12.49 2.53 18.85
CA PRO A 69 13.41 2.76 19.95
C PRO A 69 13.18 4.14 20.59
N PRO A 70 13.53 4.33 21.88
CA PRO A 70 13.20 5.55 22.64
C PRO A 70 13.88 6.82 22.09
N TRP A 71 15.04 6.70 21.45
CA TRP A 71 15.79 7.82 20.86
C TRP A 71 15.26 8.26 19.48
N LEU A 72 14.32 7.51 18.88
CA LEU A 72 13.82 7.75 17.53
C LEU A 72 13.15 9.12 17.36
N GLU A 73 12.44 9.60 18.40
CA GLU A 73 11.77 10.90 18.37
C GLU A 73 12.77 12.07 18.23
N GLY A 74 14.00 11.89 18.73
CA GLY A 74 15.07 12.87 18.57
C GLY A 74 15.68 12.87 17.17
N ALA A 75 15.61 11.74 16.46
CA ALA A 75 16.20 11.57 15.14
C ALA A 75 15.24 11.91 13.99
N LEU A 76 13.94 11.93 14.25
CA LEU A 76 12.92 12.22 13.26
C LEU A 76 12.46 13.69 13.30
N PRO A 77 11.94 14.21 12.18
CA PRO A 77 11.16 15.43 12.18
C PRO A 77 9.96 15.35 13.13
N PRO A 78 9.46 16.50 13.60
CA PRO A 78 8.30 16.53 14.47
C PRO A 78 7.05 15.92 13.79
N PRO A 79 6.12 15.36 14.58
CA PRO A 79 4.99 14.57 14.08
C PRO A 79 3.94 15.39 13.32
N ASP A 80 4.02 16.72 13.35
CA ASP A 80 3.19 17.66 12.60
C ASP A 80 3.42 17.59 11.08
N HIS A 81 4.59 17.09 10.65
CA HIS A 81 4.95 16.93 9.24
C HIS A 81 5.15 15.45 8.84
N PRO A 82 4.06 14.67 8.63
CA PRO A 82 4.13 13.22 8.38
C PRO A 82 4.76 12.84 7.03
N LEU A 83 4.80 13.75 6.07
CA LEU A 83 5.51 13.57 4.81
C LEU A 83 7.02 13.70 5.00
N GLU A 84 7.46 14.72 5.73
CA GLU A 84 8.88 14.93 6.02
C GLU A 84 9.42 13.79 6.88
N ARG A 85 8.65 13.31 7.85
CA ARG A 85 9.03 12.20 8.72
C ARG A 85 9.26 10.87 7.99
N ARG A 86 8.72 10.72 6.77
CA ARG A 86 8.92 9.53 5.91
C ARG A 86 10.13 9.62 4.99
N CYS A 87 10.57 10.84 4.68
CA CYS A 87 11.60 11.11 3.66
C CYS A 87 12.87 11.74 4.23
N MET A 88 12.79 12.33 5.41
CA MET A 88 13.86 13.09 6.05
C MET A 88 14.15 12.54 7.45
N ARG A 89 15.43 12.59 7.82
CA ARG A 89 15.95 12.30 9.15
C ARG A 89 16.83 13.46 9.61
N ARG A 90 17.06 13.58 10.90
CA ARG A 90 18.01 14.56 11.45
C ARG A 90 19.44 14.05 11.30
N ALA A 91 20.35 14.95 10.96
CA ALA A 91 21.78 14.64 10.92
C ALA A 91 22.32 14.42 12.35
N PRO A 92 23.37 13.61 12.53
CA PRO A 92 24.00 13.43 13.83
C PRO A 92 24.60 14.76 14.33
N ALA A 93 24.54 14.99 15.64
CA ALA A 93 25.17 16.15 16.25
C ALA A 93 26.70 16.03 16.16
N PRO A 94 27.44 17.10 15.81
CA PRO A 94 28.89 17.04 15.60
C PRO A 94 29.71 16.70 16.86
N ALA A 95 29.10 16.85 18.05
CA ALA A 95 29.72 16.54 19.33
C ALA A 95 29.27 15.18 19.91
N ALA A 96 28.37 14.46 19.23
CA ALA A 96 27.87 13.18 19.72
C ALA A 96 28.93 12.06 19.51
N PRO A 97 29.16 11.19 20.52
CA PRO A 97 29.96 9.99 20.32
C PRO A 97 29.35 9.09 19.24
N ALA A 98 30.21 8.44 18.45
CA ALA A 98 29.75 7.40 17.52
C ALA A 98 29.05 6.27 18.30
N GLY A 99 27.78 6.01 17.98
CA GLY A 99 26.94 5.02 18.67
C GLY A 99 26.25 5.51 19.94
N ALA A 100 26.33 6.80 20.29
CA ALA A 100 25.46 7.39 21.29
C ALA A 100 24.09 7.66 20.66
N CYS A 101 23.09 6.90 21.08
CA CYS A 101 21.73 6.95 20.54
C CYS A 101 20.80 7.43 21.63
N ASP A 102 20.86 8.74 21.84
CA ASP A 102 19.97 9.46 22.73
C ASP A 102 19.32 10.62 21.97
N VAL A 103 18.21 11.14 22.49
CA VAL A 103 17.42 12.21 21.86
C VAL A 103 18.28 13.43 21.55
N ASP A 104 19.29 13.72 22.39
CA ASP A 104 20.20 14.86 22.27
C ASP A 104 21.35 14.63 21.27
N SER A 105 21.47 13.45 20.68
CA SER A 105 22.57 13.09 19.76
C SER A 105 22.30 13.53 18.32
N PHE A 106 21.18 14.22 18.06
CA PHE A 106 20.73 14.64 16.73
C PHE A 106 20.67 16.16 16.62
N SER A 107 21.01 16.68 15.45
CA SER A 107 20.95 18.11 15.15
C SER A 107 19.58 18.53 14.63
N GLN A 108 19.39 19.84 14.37
CA GLN A 108 18.20 20.33 13.68
C GLN A 108 18.29 20.29 12.16
N GLU A 109 19.43 19.86 11.61
CA GLU A 109 19.63 19.76 10.17
C GLU A 109 18.94 18.51 9.63
N LEU A 110 18.15 18.67 8.56
CA LEU A 110 17.43 17.59 7.91
C LEU A 110 18.24 17.03 6.74
N GLN A 111 18.35 15.71 6.68
CA GLN A 111 19.01 14.97 5.62
C GLN A 111 18.01 13.97 5.00
N PRO A 112 18.05 13.77 3.67
CA PRO A 112 17.22 12.75 3.02
C PRO A 112 17.58 11.34 3.49
N CYS A 113 16.56 10.50 3.60
CA CYS A 113 16.72 9.10 3.96
C CYS A 113 17.21 8.27 2.77
N THR A 114 18.13 7.34 3.05
CA THR A 114 18.73 6.45 2.03
C THR A 114 18.22 5.02 2.15
N SER A 115 17.69 4.65 3.31
CA SER A 115 17.23 3.31 3.65
C SER A 115 16.07 3.40 4.64
N TRP A 116 15.25 2.35 4.69
CA TRP A 116 14.00 2.32 5.45
C TRP A 116 13.90 1.04 6.29
N VAL A 117 13.19 1.15 7.41
CA VAL A 117 12.82 0.04 8.29
C VAL A 117 11.29 -0.05 8.32
N TYR A 118 10.77 -1.24 8.07
CA TYR A 118 9.34 -1.55 8.06
C TYR A 118 8.91 -2.14 9.41
N GLU A 119 7.70 -1.80 9.88
CA GLU A 119 7.15 -2.35 11.14
C GLU A 119 6.84 -3.85 11.02
N SER A 120 6.32 -4.25 9.87
CA SER A 120 6.00 -5.64 9.55
C SER A 120 6.47 -6.00 8.15
N HIS A 121 6.79 -7.29 7.95
CA HIS A 121 7.13 -7.87 6.65
C HIS A 121 5.92 -8.52 5.95
N ASP A 122 4.70 -8.35 6.47
CA ASP A 122 3.49 -8.97 5.93
C ASP A 122 3.00 -8.36 4.60
N THR A 123 3.81 -7.53 3.94
CA THR A 123 3.46 -6.91 2.66
C THR A 123 4.55 -7.08 1.63
N ILE A 124 4.11 -7.12 0.36
CA ILE A 124 4.97 -7.23 -0.82
C ILE A 124 6.03 -6.11 -0.84
N VAL A 125 5.75 -4.94 -0.28
CA VAL A 125 6.70 -3.82 -0.26
C VAL A 125 7.90 -4.14 0.63
N ALA A 126 7.68 -4.73 1.80
CA ALA A 126 8.74 -5.12 2.72
C ALA A 126 9.55 -6.32 2.17
N GLU A 127 8.90 -7.29 1.54
CA GLU A 127 9.55 -8.47 0.95
C GLU A 127 10.43 -8.13 -0.27
N VAL A 128 10.08 -7.12 -1.07
CA VAL A 128 10.84 -6.74 -2.28
C VAL A 128 12.03 -5.81 -1.95
N SER A 129 12.08 -5.26 -0.74
CA SER A 129 13.11 -4.30 -0.31
C SER A 129 14.15 -4.85 0.66
N GLY A 130 14.01 -6.11 1.12
CA GLY A 130 15.03 -6.87 1.86
C GLY A 130 16.01 -7.60 0.96
#